data_AF-A0A812VIM5-F1
#
_entry.id   AF-A0A812VIM5-F1
#
_cell.length_a   1.000
_cell.length_b   1.000
_cell.length_c   1.000
_cell.angle_alpha   90.00
_cell.angle_beta   90.00
_cell.angle_gamma   90.00
#
_symmetry.space_group_name_H-M   'P 1'
#
loop_
_entity.id
_entity.type
_entity.pdbx_description
1 polymer ?
#
loop_
_entity_poly.entity_id
_entity_poly.type
_entity_poly.pdbx_seq_one_letter_code
_entity_poly.pdbx_strand_id
1 'polypeptide(L)'
;MSIEEVVKELESRRQFAGDHLWRLNTAIFNCADENEVTSQLAGRIYQVVMQMRKEYQSGQFYATDQGNYLALLGTLQNQDYFSTRQATAFRGWIAEALGAGREGGREGSAQTSKDKESGTNGLSRSEAQRLRKLEASREALAAELRQLRSLRSAVETFTSFDATKRGTGKKKDNQKQNEGPKDSPQPVMDSGRGTRREERRESVKAEPPGYQVRTDSGWIRYDDEAQTALRAAAEKGQPECEIFAQGQYYKISLKRMVQINPSTGNERSVRLQGEAPRTPEMPKLNFKRLMVEFKQLEACIAAGQEPSFHRCEPVEDNLM
;
A
#
# COMPACT_ATOMS: atom_id res chain seq x y z
N MET A 1 7.62 23.90 -26.09
CA MET A 1 7.67 24.98 -25.09
C MET A 1 8.57 24.48 -24.00
N SER A 2 9.66 25.19 -23.72
CA SER A 2 10.59 24.76 -22.66
C SER A 2 9.96 24.97 -21.29
N ILE A 3 10.38 24.20 -20.29
CA ILE A 3 9.92 24.38 -18.91
C ILE A 3 10.27 25.79 -18.38
N GLU A 4 11.39 26.37 -18.81
CA GLU A 4 11.78 27.74 -18.46
C GLU A 4 10.82 28.80 -19.01
N GLU A 5 10.35 28.63 -20.24
CA GLU A 5 9.35 29.52 -20.86
C GLU A 5 8.03 29.47 -20.09
N VAL A 6 7.57 28.26 -19.76
CA VAL A 6 6.34 28.06 -18.96
C VAL A 6 6.48 28.70 -17.59
N VAL A 7 7.57 28.45 -16.88
CA VAL A 7 7.80 29.03 -15.54
C VAL A 7 7.85 30.56 -15.61
N LYS A 8 8.55 31.13 -16.60
CA LYS A 8 8.63 32.58 -16.80
C LYS A 8 7.26 33.19 -17.11
N GLU A 9 6.44 32.53 -17.94
CA GLU A 9 5.06 32.95 -18.19
C GLU A 9 4.25 32.98 -16.88
N LEU A 10 4.33 31.90 -16.10
CA LEU A 10 3.56 31.76 -14.85
C LEU A 10 3.97 32.74 -13.76
N GLU A 11 5.26 33.07 -13.64
CA GLU A 11 5.75 34.07 -12.69
C GLU A 11 5.18 35.48 -12.94
N SER A 12 4.80 35.79 -14.17
CA SER A 12 4.23 37.09 -14.53
C SER A 12 2.72 37.18 -14.26
N ARG A 13 2.07 36.07 -13.92
CA ARG A 13 0.61 36.00 -13.77
C ARG A 13 0.18 36.27 -12.34
N ARG A 14 -0.97 36.95 -12.21
CA ARG A 14 -1.64 37.22 -10.93
C ARG A 14 -2.68 36.16 -10.56
N GLN A 15 -3.16 35.41 -11.55
CA GLN A 15 -4.20 34.39 -11.40
C GLN A 15 -3.85 33.18 -12.25
N PHE A 16 -4.05 31.99 -11.68
CA PHE A 16 -3.87 30.72 -12.37
C PHE A 16 -5.23 30.16 -12.83
N ALA A 17 -5.20 29.45 -13.95
CA ALA A 17 -6.35 28.79 -14.55
C ALA A 17 -5.95 27.34 -14.84
N GLY A 18 -6.91 26.42 -15.00
CA GLY A 18 -6.62 25.01 -15.28
C GLY A 18 -5.59 24.76 -16.39
N ASP A 19 -5.62 25.53 -17.47
CA ASP A 19 -4.67 25.44 -18.59
C ASP A 19 -3.21 25.70 -18.15
N HIS A 20 -3.00 26.64 -17.23
CA HIS A 20 -1.67 26.94 -16.68
C HIS A 20 -1.09 25.75 -15.90
N LEU A 21 -1.92 25.06 -15.13
CA LEU A 21 -1.52 23.89 -14.34
C LEU A 21 -1.22 22.71 -15.24
N TRP A 22 -2.06 22.51 -16.25
CA TRP A 22 -1.86 21.48 -17.25
C TRP A 22 -0.55 21.70 -18.01
N ARG A 23 -0.29 22.92 -18.52
CA ARG A 23 0.96 23.26 -19.23
C ARG A 23 2.19 23.05 -18.36
N LEU A 24 2.15 23.45 -17.09
CA LEU A 24 3.27 23.22 -16.17
C LEU A 24 3.49 21.73 -15.94
N ASN A 25 2.42 20.97 -15.69
CA ASN A 25 2.50 19.53 -15.49
C ASN A 25 3.08 18.82 -16.72
N THR A 26 2.61 19.18 -17.93
CA THR A 26 3.11 18.64 -19.19
C THR A 26 4.57 19.03 -19.44
N ALA A 27 4.97 20.26 -19.13
CA ALA A 27 6.36 20.69 -19.28
C ALA A 27 7.31 19.94 -18.32
N ILE A 28 6.88 19.70 -17.09
CA ILE A 28 7.64 18.90 -16.12
C ILE A 28 7.73 17.44 -16.57
N PHE A 29 6.61 16.85 -16.98
CA PHE A 29 6.56 15.44 -17.39
C PHE A 29 7.41 15.16 -18.64
N ASN A 30 7.48 16.12 -19.56
CA ASN A 30 8.25 16.01 -20.80
C ASN A 30 9.70 16.49 -20.68
N CYS A 31 10.17 16.89 -19.50
CA CYS A 31 11.59 17.21 -19.31
C CYS A 31 12.37 15.89 -19.45
N ALA A 32 13.03 15.71 -20.59
CA ALA A 32 13.52 14.39 -21.02
C ALA A 32 14.77 13.92 -20.24
N ASP A 33 15.43 14.83 -19.51
CA ASP A 33 16.66 14.53 -18.77
C ASP A 33 16.75 15.32 -17.45
N GLU A 34 17.22 14.65 -16.38
CA GLU A 34 17.51 15.22 -15.06
C GLU A 34 18.48 16.43 -15.13
N ASN A 35 19.25 16.53 -16.21
CA ASN A 35 20.25 17.58 -16.42
C ASN A 35 19.67 18.92 -16.93
N GLU A 36 18.40 18.97 -17.35
CA GLU A 36 17.78 20.22 -17.82
C GLU A 36 17.27 21.09 -16.67
N VAL A 37 16.91 20.49 -15.52
CA VAL A 37 16.33 21.23 -14.39
C VAL A 37 17.42 21.62 -13.40
N THR A 38 17.96 22.82 -13.57
CA THR A 38 18.90 23.38 -12.60
C THR A 38 18.23 23.58 -11.23
N SER A 39 19.02 23.56 -10.14
CA SER A 39 18.51 23.86 -8.79
C SER A 39 17.81 25.23 -8.69
N GLN A 40 18.25 26.21 -9.49
CA GLN A 40 17.61 27.52 -9.59
C GLN A 40 16.23 27.41 -10.23
N LEU A 41 16.10 26.67 -11.33
CA LEU A 41 14.82 26.43 -12.00
C LEU A 41 13.85 25.64 -11.12
N ALA A 42 14.33 24.59 -10.43
CA ALA A 42 13.55 23.87 -9.43
C ALA A 42 13.01 24.79 -8.32
N GLY A 43 13.85 25.73 -7.85
CA GLY A 43 13.45 26.77 -6.90
C GLY A 43 12.30 27.64 -7.43
N ARG A 44 12.38 28.07 -8.70
CA ARG A 44 11.35 28.87 -9.36
C ARG A 44 10.05 28.09 -9.56
N ILE A 45 10.12 26.84 -10.02
CA ILE A 45 8.96 25.94 -10.12
C ILE A 45 8.26 25.84 -8.77
N TYR A 46 9.02 25.61 -7.68
CA TYR A 46 8.45 25.55 -6.35
C TYR A 46 7.74 26.84 -5.92
N GLN A 47 8.30 28.02 -6.24
CA GLN A 47 7.66 29.31 -5.95
C GLN A 47 6.34 29.48 -6.72
N VAL A 48 6.30 29.10 -8.00
CA VAL A 48 5.07 29.13 -8.80
C VAL A 48 4.00 28.22 -8.19
N VAL A 49 4.35 26.98 -7.83
CA VAL A 49 3.41 26.03 -7.22
C VAL A 49 2.94 26.54 -5.84
N MET A 50 3.80 27.21 -5.07
CA MET A 50 3.42 27.86 -3.81
C MET A 50 2.39 28.97 -4.01
N GLN A 51 2.48 29.74 -5.11
CA GLN A 51 1.46 30.75 -5.46
C GLN A 51 0.15 30.08 -5.87
N MET A 52 0.21 29.05 -6.72
CA MET A 52 -0.97 28.23 -7.09
C MET A 52 -1.66 27.66 -5.85
N ARG A 53 -0.90 27.18 -4.86
CA ARG A 53 -1.46 26.69 -3.60
C ARG A 53 -2.23 27.78 -2.85
N LYS A 54 -1.70 29.01 -2.77
CA LYS A 54 -2.40 30.11 -2.08
C LYS A 54 -3.75 30.40 -2.75
N GLU A 55 -3.78 30.41 -4.07
CA GLU A 55 -5.02 30.57 -4.83
C GLU A 55 -5.98 29.40 -4.62
N TYR A 56 -5.47 28.16 -4.60
CA TYR A 56 -6.27 26.97 -4.28
C TYR A 56 -6.91 27.08 -2.89
N GLN A 57 -6.13 27.46 -1.87
CA GLN A 57 -6.61 27.63 -0.50
C GLN A 57 -7.63 28.79 -0.37
N SER A 58 -7.48 29.82 -1.18
CA SER A 58 -8.43 30.94 -1.22
C SER A 58 -9.78 30.59 -1.86
N GLY A 59 -9.90 29.40 -2.46
CA GLY A 59 -11.11 28.97 -3.17
C GLY A 59 -11.31 29.69 -4.51
N GLN A 60 -10.27 30.34 -5.05
CA GLN A 60 -10.32 30.97 -6.38
C GLN A 60 -10.15 29.96 -7.51
N PHE A 61 -9.75 28.73 -7.19
CA PHE A 61 -9.73 27.63 -8.14
C PHE A 61 -11.13 27.11 -8.42
N TYR A 62 -11.48 26.98 -9.70
CA TYR A 62 -12.70 26.30 -10.10
C TYR A 62 -12.64 24.82 -9.69
N ALA A 63 -13.78 24.24 -9.32
CA ALA A 63 -13.87 22.82 -8.94
C ALA A 63 -13.33 21.88 -10.04
N THR A 64 -13.45 22.29 -11.31
CA THR A 64 -12.90 21.58 -12.48
C THR A 64 -11.38 21.49 -12.47
N ASP A 65 -10.70 22.42 -11.79
CA ASP A 65 -9.25 22.54 -11.80
C ASP A 65 -8.57 21.77 -10.64
N GLN A 66 -9.37 21.24 -9.69
CA GLN A 66 -8.85 20.44 -8.57
C GLN A 66 -8.11 19.19 -9.05
N GLY A 67 -8.63 18.53 -10.11
CA GLY A 67 -7.97 17.36 -10.70
C GLY A 67 -6.60 17.69 -11.29
N ASN A 68 -6.50 18.83 -12.01
CA ASN A 68 -5.24 19.29 -12.61
C ASN A 68 -4.21 19.68 -11.53
N TYR A 69 -4.66 20.30 -10.45
CA TYR A 69 -3.81 20.62 -9.30
C TYR A 69 -3.27 19.36 -8.61
N LEU A 70 -4.12 18.36 -8.35
CA LEU A 70 -3.70 17.08 -7.78
C LEU A 70 -2.72 16.34 -8.70
N ALA A 71 -2.98 16.33 -10.01
CA ALA A 71 -2.09 15.71 -11.00
C ALA A 71 -0.70 16.38 -10.99
N LEU A 72 -0.66 17.71 -11.02
CA LEU A 72 0.59 18.48 -10.94
C LEU A 72 1.39 18.13 -9.68
N LEU A 73 0.75 18.13 -8.50
CA LEU A 73 1.42 17.80 -7.25
C LEU A 73 1.94 16.35 -7.22
N GLY A 74 1.17 15.41 -7.79
CA GLY A 74 1.59 14.02 -7.92
C GLY A 74 2.83 13.85 -8.79
N THR A 75 2.90 14.57 -9.92
CA THR A 75 4.08 14.58 -10.79
C THR A 75 5.30 15.16 -10.07
N LEU A 76 5.13 16.30 -9.38
CA LEU A 76 6.18 17.01 -8.65
C LEU A 76 6.78 16.19 -7.50
N GLN A 77 5.95 15.40 -6.80
CA GLN A 77 6.41 14.56 -5.68
C GLN A 77 7.48 13.54 -6.09
N ASN A 78 7.45 13.07 -7.33
CA ASN A 78 8.32 12.02 -7.84
C ASN A 78 9.58 12.55 -8.52
N GLN A 79 9.78 13.88 -8.54
CA GLN A 79 10.96 14.50 -9.13
C GLN A 79 12.09 14.57 -8.11
N ASP A 80 13.28 14.16 -8.53
CA ASP A 80 14.50 14.06 -7.72
C ASP A 80 15.21 15.41 -7.50
N TYR A 81 14.98 16.38 -8.38
CA TYR A 81 15.52 17.73 -8.26
C TYR A 81 14.88 18.58 -7.14
N PHE A 82 13.84 18.09 -6.46
CA PHE A 82 13.30 18.71 -5.25
C PHE A 82 13.93 18.15 -3.99
N SER A 83 14.18 19.04 -3.01
CA SER A 83 14.61 18.60 -1.69
C SER A 83 13.54 17.73 -1.01
N THR A 84 13.98 16.84 -0.12
CA THR A 84 13.07 15.98 0.68
C THR A 84 12.01 16.80 1.43
N ARG A 85 12.36 18.02 1.86
CA ARG A 85 11.43 18.94 2.53
C ARG A 85 10.33 19.41 1.58
N GLN A 86 10.67 19.78 0.34
CA GLN A 86 9.70 20.19 -0.67
C GLN A 86 8.80 19.01 -1.10
N ALA A 87 9.38 17.83 -1.32
CA ALA A 87 8.61 16.62 -1.64
C ALA A 87 7.61 16.25 -0.52
N THR A 88 8.02 16.42 0.74
CA THR A 88 7.12 16.23 1.90
C THR A 88 6.01 17.27 1.93
N ALA A 89 6.29 18.53 1.57
CA ALA A 89 5.27 19.57 1.47
C ALA A 89 4.23 19.23 0.39
N PHE A 90 4.65 18.77 -0.79
CA PHE A 90 3.72 18.34 -1.86
C PHE A 90 2.77 17.24 -1.37
N ARG A 91 3.26 16.23 -0.66
CA ARG A 91 2.42 15.18 -0.05
C ARG A 91 1.39 15.75 0.92
N GLY A 92 1.80 16.70 1.76
CA GLY A 92 0.90 17.41 2.66
C GLY A 92 -0.20 18.16 1.90
N TRP A 93 0.13 18.80 0.78
CA TRP A 93 -0.83 19.52 -0.05
C TRP A 93 -1.78 18.59 -0.80
N ILE A 94 -1.31 17.41 -1.22
CA ILE A 94 -2.17 16.35 -1.80
C ILE A 94 -3.18 15.88 -0.75
N ALA A 95 -2.74 15.58 0.48
CA ALA A 95 -3.64 15.16 1.55
C ALA A 95 -4.66 16.25 1.91
N GLU A 96 -4.23 17.52 1.94
CA GLU A 96 -5.11 18.69 2.13
C GLU A 96 -6.17 18.77 1.01
N ALA A 97 -5.75 18.66 -0.25
CA ALA A 97 -6.63 18.75 -1.40
C ALA A 97 -7.60 17.56 -1.55
N LEU A 98 -7.24 16.38 -1.04
CA LEU A 98 -8.11 15.20 -0.97
C LEU A 98 -9.07 15.23 0.23
N GLY A 99 -9.05 16.28 1.06
CA GLY A 99 -9.91 16.40 2.24
C GLY A 99 -9.44 15.57 3.45
N ALA A 100 -8.35 14.80 3.32
CA ALA A 100 -7.79 13.98 4.42
C ALA A 100 -7.28 14.83 5.60
N GLY A 101 -7.11 16.15 5.43
CA GLY A 101 -6.76 17.09 6.50
C GLY A 101 -7.93 17.73 7.23
N ARG A 102 -9.20 17.51 6.80
CA ARG A 102 -10.38 18.20 7.36
C ARG A 102 -11.23 17.36 8.32
N GLU A 103 -11.04 16.05 8.36
CA GLU A 103 -11.90 15.15 9.16
C GLU A 103 -11.48 15.02 10.64
N GLY A 104 -10.45 15.74 11.09
CA GLY A 104 -9.88 15.58 12.45
C GLY A 104 -10.10 16.69 13.46
N GLY A 105 -10.81 17.79 13.16
CA GLY A 105 -10.80 18.92 14.10
C GLY A 105 -11.72 20.09 13.81
N ARG A 106 -13.02 19.86 13.59
CA ARG A 106 -13.98 20.97 13.57
C ARG A 106 -15.36 20.60 14.09
N GLU A 107 -15.41 20.17 15.34
CA GLU A 107 -16.55 20.47 16.22
C GLU A 107 -16.05 21.34 17.38
N GLY A 108 -16.50 22.60 17.40
CA GLY A 108 -16.42 23.47 18.58
C GLY A 108 -15.20 24.38 18.72
N SER A 109 -15.13 25.47 17.96
CA SER A 109 -15.09 26.81 18.58
C SER A 109 -15.40 27.91 17.55
N ALA A 110 -16.43 28.67 17.85
CA ALA A 110 -16.64 29.99 17.30
C ALA A 110 -15.97 31.02 18.23
N GLN A 111 -15.56 32.16 17.64
CA GLN A 111 -14.96 33.35 18.26
C GLN A 111 -13.48 33.24 18.64
N THR A 112 -12.59 34.18 18.33
CA THR A 112 -12.62 35.45 17.61
C THR A 112 -11.16 35.92 17.53
N SER A 113 -10.75 36.47 16.38
CA SER A 113 -9.78 37.57 16.20
C SER A 113 -8.32 37.49 16.71
N LYS A 114 -7.44 37.98 15.82
CA LYS A 114 -6.04 38.44 15.96
C LYS A 114 -4.94 37.39 15.87
N ASP A 115 -4.61 37.04 14.63
CA ASP A 115 -3.30 36.50 14.28
C ASP A 115 -2.24 37.60 14.42
N LYS A 116 -1.51 37.46 15.52
CA LYS A 116 -0.15 37.93 15.70
C LYS A 116 0.74 36.80 15.20
N GLU A 117 1.57 37.06 14.20
CA GLU A 117 2.67 36.20 13.80
C GLU A 117 3.54 35.86 15.03
N SER A 118 3.51 34.60 15.45
CA SER A 118 4.43 33.97 16.41
C SER A 118 3.92 32.54 16.57
N GLY A 119 4.50 31.53 15.96
CA GLY A 119 5.89 31.16 16.09
C GLY A 119 5.90 29.64 16.15
N THR A 120 6.76 29.04 15.35
CA THR A 120 7.25 27.68 15.56
C THR A 120 7.68 27.53 17.01
N ASN A 121 6.95 26.80 17.84
CA ASN A 121 7.48 26.03 18.97
C ASN A 121 6.33 25.42 19.78
N GLY A 122 6.11 24.14 19.54
CA GLY A 122 5.21 23.35 20.37
C GLY A 122 5.00 21.94 19.86
N LEU A 123 6.03 21.30 19.27
CA LEU A 123 6.01 19.84 19.22
C LEU A 123 5.87 19.37 20.67
N SER A 124 4.84 18.58 20.94
CA SER A 124 4.59 18.12 22.30
C SER A 124 5.85 17.45 22.84
N ARG A 125 6.11 17.55 24.15
CA ARG A 125 7.29 16.93 24.77
C ARG A 125 7.44 15.44 24.40
N SER A 126 6.32 14.76 24.15
CA SER A 126 6.24 13.40 23.65
C SER A 126 6.77 13.25 22.22
N GLU A 127 6.38 14.13 21.29
CA GLU A 127 6.87 14.11 19.91
C GLU A 127 8.35 14.46 19.82
N ALA A 128 8.81 15.43 20.61
CA ALA A 128 10.24 15.76 20.69
C ALA A 128 11.07 14.56 21.18
N GLN A 129 10.56 13.79 22.15
CA GLN A 129 11.22 12.55 22.60
C GLN A 129 11.19 11.45 21.52
N ARG A 130 10.10 11.33 20.78
CA ARG A 130 9.97 10.35 19.69
C ARG A 130 10.95 10.66 18.55
N LEU A 131 11.10 11.93 18.18
CA LEU A 131 12.06 12.37 17.18
C LEU A 131 13.50 12.07 17.60
N ARG A 132 13.87 12.36 18.85
CA ARG A 132 15.20 12.01 19.37
C ARG A 132 15.50 10.51 19.33
N LYS A 133 14.51 9.66 19.66
CA LYS A 133 14.66 8.21 19.57
C LYS A 133 14.84 7.74 18.12
N LEU A 134 14.11 8.34 17.18
CA LEU A 134 14.22 8.03 15.76
C LEU A 134 15.57 8.47 15.18
N GLU A 135 16.05 9.65 15.54
CA GLU A 135 17.37 10.14 15.11
C GLU A 135 18.51 9.25 15.64
N ALA A 136 18.45 8.87 16.92
CA ALA A 136 19.43 7.95 17.51
C ALA A 136 19.41 6.56 16.83
N SER A 137 18.22 6.03 16.52
CA SER A 137 18.09 4.76 15.79
C SER A 137 18.65 4.84 14.37
N ARG A 138 18.44 5.97 13.68
CA ARG A 138 18.97 6.21 12.33
C ARG A 138 20.49 6.29 12.33
N GLU A 139 21.07 6.95 13.33
CA GLU A 139 22.53 7.05 13.46
C GLU A 139 23.16 5.68 13.78
N ALA A 140 22.54 4.89 14.66
CA ALA A 140 23.00 3.53 14.97
C ALA A 140 22.98 2.62 13.72
N LEU A 141 21.89 2.63 12.95
CA LEU A 141 21.80 1.87 11.69
C LEU A 141 22.83 2.35 10.66
N ALA A 142 23.09 3.66 10.57
CA ALA A 142 24.10 4.19 9.67
C ALA A 142 25.52 3.75 10.06
N ALA A 143 25.82 3.66 11.36
CA ALA A 143 27.08 3.13 11.86
C ALA A 143 27.25 1.64 11.55
N GLU A 144 26.20 0.84 11.74
CA GLU A 144 26.19 -0.58 11.40
C GLU A 144 26.40 -0.81 9.90
N LEU A 145 25.73 -0.04 9.03
CA LEU A 145 25.94 -0.12 7.58
C LEU A 145 27.37 0.24 7.16
N ARG A 146 28.04 1.18 7.86
CA ARG A 146 29.47 1.46 7.62
C ARG A 146 30.36 0.27 7.98
N GLN A 147 30.08 -0.39 9.12
CA GLN A 147 30.80 -1.59 9.53
C GLN A 147 30.61 -2.73 8.52
N LEU A 148 29.37 -2.99 8.09
CA LEU A 148 29.08 -4.04 7.10
C LEU A 148 29.74 -3.75 5.75
N ARG A 149 29.80 -2.49 5.30
CA ARG A 149 30.53 -2.12 4.09
C ARG A 149 32.03 -2.35 4.21
N SER A 150 32.62 -2.04 5.37
CA SER A 150 34.04 -2.31 5.65
C SER A 150 34.35 -3.81 5.66
N LEU A 151 33.46 -4.63 6.24
CA LEU A 151 33.61 -6.09 6.23
C LEU A 151 33.47 -6.66 4.82
N ARG A 152 32.50 -6.15 4.04
CA ARG A 152 32.32 -6.55 2.64
C ARG A 152 33.57 -6.26 1.80
N SER A 153 34.18 -5.08 1.93
CA SER A 153 35.41 -4.78 1.20
C SER A 153 36.57 -5.70 1.59
N ALA A 154 36.68 -6.07 2.87
CA ALA A 154 37.69 -7.03 3.31
C ALA A 154 37.46 -8.42 2.70
N VAL A 155 36.20 -8.90 2.68
CA VAL A 155 35.86 -10.18 2.04
C VAL A 155 36.16 -10.16 0.55
N GLU A 156 35.83 -9.07 -0.15
CA GLU A 156 36.13 -8.91 -1.58
C GLU A 156 37.65 -9.02 -1.86
N THR A 157 38.52 -8.47 -0.98
CA THR A 157 39.97 -8.65 -1.13
C THR A 157 40.42 -10.12 -1.02
N PHE A 158 39.84 -10.91 -0.11
CA PHE A 158 40.15 -12.34 -0.02
C PHE A 158 39.68 -13.12 -1.25
N THR A 159 38.50 -12.79 -1.78
CA THR A 159 37.98 -13.48 -2.99
C THR A 159 38.80 -13.16 -4.25
N SER A 160 39.44 -11.99 -4.31
CA SER A 160 40.27 -11.60 -5.46
C SER A 160 41.64 -12.31 -5.51
N PHE A 161 42.08 -12.93 -4.41
CA PHE A 161 43.40 -13.57 -4.33
C PHE A 161 43.44 -14.97 -4.97
N ASP A 162 42.29 -15.64 -5.16
CA ASP A 162 42.21 -16.97 -5.76
C ASP A 162 42.04 -16.97 -7.30
N ALA A 163 41.83 -15.80 -7.92
CA ALA A 163 41.55 -15.72 -9.36
C ALA A 163 42.82 -15.63 -10.25
N THR A 164 44.01 -15.37 -9.70
CA THR A 164 45.21 -15.07 -10.51
C THR A 164 46.13 -16.25 -10.78
N LYS A 165 45.76 -17.48 -10.43
CA LYS A 165 46.65 -18.65 -10.60
C LYS A 165 46.13 -19.75 -11.54
N ARG A 166 45.45 -19.42 -12.64
CA ARG A 166 45.37 -20.34 -13.80
C ARG A 166 45.37 -19.60 -15.15
N GLY A 167 46.54 -19.57 -15.79
CA GLY A 167 46.71 -19.25 -17.21
C GLY A 167 48.16 -19.53 -17.63
N THR A 168 48.51 -20.79 -17.93
CA THR A 168 48.84 -21.27 -19.29
C THR A 168 49.76 -20.34 -20.07
N GLY A 169 51.04 -20.72 -20.16
CA GLY A 169 52.09 -19.92 -20.74
C GLY A 169 52.21 -19.92 -22.26
N LYS A 170 53.19 -19.15 -22.73
CA LYS A 170 53.95 -19.42 -23.96
C LYS A 170 55.37 -18.84 -23.79
N LYS A 171 56.36 -19.71 -24.08
CA LYS A 171 57.82 -19.54 -24.35
C LYS A 171 58.33 -18.08 -24.51
N LYS A 172 59.56 -17.69 -24.12
CA LYS A 172 60.86 -18.39 -24.16
C LYS A 172 61.96 -17.54 -23.47
N ASP A 173 62.98 -18.25 -22.97
CA ASP A 173 64.37 -17.82 -22.62
C ASP A 173 64.53 -16.82 -21.45
N ASN A 174 65.39 -17.00 -20.44
CA ASN A 174 66.56 -17.88 -20.28
C ASN A 174 66.98 -17.93 -18.79
N GLN A 175 67.66 -19.01 -18.39
CA GLN A 175 68.57 -19.15 -17.22
C GLN A 175 68.01 -19.03 -15.78
N LYS A 176 68.42 -19.80 -14.77
CA LYS A 176 69.39 -20.91 -14.61
C LYS A 176 69.36 -21.32 -13.11
N GLN A 177 69.46 -22.64 -12.85
CA GLN A 177 69.91 -23.30 -11.59
C GLN A 177 69.00 -23.19 -10.33
N ASN A 178 68.84 -24.18 -9.45
CA ASN A 178 69.37 -25.55 -9.30
C ASN A 178 68.53 -26.31 -8.23
N GLU A 179 68.42 -27.64 -8.35
CA GLU A 179 68.28 -28.70 -7.29
C GLU A 179 67.09 -28.61 -6.29
N GLY A 180 66.04 -29.46 -6.27
CA GLY A 180 65.93 -30.92 -6.01
C GLY A 180 65.41 -31.18 -4.55
N PRO A 181 64.80 -32.33 -4.13
CA PRO A 181 64.06 -33.41 -4.81
C PRO A 181 62.67 -33.79 -4.18
N LYS A 182 61.85 -34.49 -5.00
CA LYS A 182 60.82 -35.55 -4.74
C LYS A 182 60.33 -35.85 -3.31
N ASP A 183 59.01 -35.88 -3.09
CA ASP A 183 58.21 -37.13 -3.01
C ASP A 183 56.67 -36.89 -2.87
N SER A 184 55.89 -37.59 -3.72
CA SER A 184 54.55 -38.22 -3.64
C SER A 184 53.51 -37.86 -2.52
N PRO A 185 52.18 -38.19 -2.61
CA PRO A 185 51.36 -38.78 -3.67
C PRO A 185 49.99 -38.05 -3.91
N GLN A 186 49.34 -38.37 -5.03
CA GLN A 186 47.92 -38.06 -5.28
C GLN A 186 46.99 -38.98 -4.48
N PRO A 187 45.87 -38.49 -3.93
CA PRO A 187 44.68 -39.31 -3.74
C PRO A 187 43.70 -39.06 -4.89
N VAL A 188 43.64 -40.05 -5.78
CA VAL A 188 42.39 -40.48 -6.43
C VAL A 188 41.47 -41.07 -5.34
N MET A 189 40.17 -41.17 -5.63
CA MET A 189 39.03 -41.63 -4.79
C MET A 189 38.14 -40.43 -4.41
N ASP A 190 36.81 -40.44 -4.48
CA ASP A 190 35.87 -41.54 -4.57
C ASP A 190 34.54 -41.02 -5.13
N SER A 191 33.95 -41.79 -6.03
CA SER A 191 32.58 -41.76 -6.50
C SER A 191 31.61 -42.10 -5.36
N GLY A 192 31.39 -41.15 -4.45
CA GLY A 192 30.55 -41.32 -3.27
C GLY A 192 29.11 -40.84 -3.47
N ARG A 193 28.24 -41.78 -3.84
CA ARG A 193 26.92 -42.01 -3.19
C ARG A 193 25.93 -40.83 -3.16
N GLY A 194 24.91 -40.94 -4.01
CA GLY A 194 23.69 -40.14 -3.93
C GLY A 194 23.05 -40.23 -2.54
N THR A 195 23.16 -39.15 -1.79
CA THR A 195 22.23 -38.85 -0.72
C THR A 195 20.92 -38.47 -1.39
N ARG A 196 20.03 -39.46 -1.45
CA ARG A 196 18.59 -39.31 -1.62
C ARG A 196 18.16 -38.13 -0.75
N ARG A 197 18.06 -36.95 -1.38
CA ARG A 197 17.52 -35.73 -0.80
C ARG A 197 16.07 -36.08 -0.53
N GLU A 198 15.85 -36.58 0.68
CA GLU A 198 14.57 -36.72 1.30
C GLU A 198 14.00 -35.31 1.29
N GLU A 199 13.25 -35.02 0.22
CA GLU A 199 12.29 -33.92 0.16
C GLU A 199 11.38 -34.15 1.34
N ARG A 200 11.84 -33.65 2.49
CA ARG A 200 11.08 -33.42 3.69
C ARG A 200 9.98 -32.51 3.20
N ARG A 201 8.88 -33.13 2.78
CA ARG A 201 7.60 -32.49 2.50
C ARG A 201 7.30 -31.76 3.79
N GLU A 202 7.73 -30.52 3.83
CA GLU A 202 7.46 -29.58 4.89
C GLU A 202 5.94 -29.50 4.87
N SER A 203 5.34 -30.24 5.79
CA SER A 203 3.91 -30.39 5.90
C SER A 203 3.40 -28.97 6.04
N VAL A 204 2.79 -28.46 4.96
CA VAL A 204 2.19 -27.14 4.89
C VAL A 204 1.23 -27.10 6.05
N LYS A 205 1.64 -26.46 7.14
CA LYS A 205 0.80 -26.29 8.32
C LYS A 205 -0.44 -25.58 7.81
N ALA A 206 -1.57 -26.28 7.81
CA ALA A 206 -2.84 -25.69 7.45
C ALA A 206 -3.01 -24.44 8.32
N GLU A 207 -3.02 -23.27 7.68
CA GLU A 207 -3.20 -22.03 8.41
C GLU A 207 -4.56 -22.06 9.10
N PRO A 208 -4.63 -21.59 10.35
CA PRO A 208 -5.89 -21.55 11.07
C PRO A 208 -6.88 -20.66 10.30
N PRO A 209 -8.17 -21.05 10.29
CA PRO A 209 -9.19 -20.31 9.58
C PRO A 209 -9.22 -18.85 10.03
N GLY A 210 -9.36 -17.95 9.07
CA GLY A 210 -9.21 -16.51 9.28
C GLY A 210 -10.09 -15.69 8.36
N TYR A 211 -10.55 -14.54 8.86
CA TYR A 211 -11.35 -13.62 8.10
C TYR A 211 -10.51 -12.90 7.04
N GLN A 212 -11.09 -12.69 5.86
CA GLN A 212 -10.48 -11.95 4.76
C GLN A 212 -11.46 -10.93 4.21
N VAL A 213 -10.95 -9.79 3.75
CA VAL A 213 -11.72 -8.74 3.06
C VAL A 213 -11.36 -8.70 1.59
N ARG A 214 -12.35 -8.46 0.73
CA ARG A 214 -12.14 -8.25 -0.70
C ARG A 214 -11.69 -6.82 -0.95
N THR A 215 -10.50 -6.69 -1.53
CA THR A 215 -9.92 -5.44 -2.01
C THR A 215 -9.74 -5.49 -3.52
N ASP A 216 -9.29 -4.40 -4.15
CA ASP A 216 -9.02 -4.35 -5.58
C ASP A 216 -7.90 -5.33 -5.99
N SER A 217 -6.97 -5.61 -5.08
CA SER A 217 -5.90 -6.61 -5.23
C SER A 217 -6.32 -8.04 -4.87
N GLY A 218 -7.59 -8.29 -4.56
CA GLY A 218 -8.11 -9.59 -4.17
C GLY A 218 -8.38 -9.72 -2.68
N TRP A 219 -8.41 -10.96 -2.17
CA TRP A 219 -8.75 -11.26 -0.78
C TRP A 219 -7.53 -11.08 0.12
N ILE A 220 -7.61 -10.15 1.06
CA ILE A 220 -6.55 -9.87 2.03
C ILE A 220 -7.00 -10.34 3.41
N ARG A 221 -6.13 -11.06 4.11
CA ARG A 221 -6.35 -11.50 5.48
C ARG A 221 -6.28 -10.30 6.43
N TYR A 222 -7.23 -10.21 7.36
CA TYR A 222 -7.12 -9.24 8.47
C TYR A 222 -5.91 -9.58 9.35
N ASP A 223 -5.32 -8.55 9.95
CA ASP A 223 -4.27 -8.65 10.96
C ASP A 223 -4.76 -9.39 12.22
N ASP A 224 -3.82 -9.92 13.01
CA ASP A 224 -4.14 -10.83 14.11
C ASP A 224 -5.02 -10.19 15.21
N GLU A 225 -4.92 -8.88 15.42
CA GLU A 225 -5.75 -8.13 16.36
C GLU A 225 -7.21 -8.10 15.88
N ALA A 226 -7.44 -7.68 14.63
CA ALA A 226 -8.78 -7.69 14.03
C ALA A 226 -9.36 -9.11 13.91
N GLN A 227 -8.54 -10.13 13.62
CA GLN A 227 -8.96 -11.53 13.63
C GLN A 227 -9.49 -11.94 15.01
N THR A 228 -8.80 -11.55 16.07
CA THR A 228 -9.18 -11.88 17.45
C THR A 228 -10.49 -11.19 17.82
N ALA A 229 -10.65 -9.91 17.47
CA ALA A 229 -11.88 -9.16 17.68
C ALA A 229 -13.07 -9.77 16.92
N LEU A 230 -12.89 -10.12 15.64
CA LEU A 230 -13.93 -10.71 14.80
C LEU A 230 -14.36 -12.10 15.31
N ARG A 231 -13.40 -12.94 15.74
CA ARG A 231 -13.74 -14.24 16.36
C ARG A 231 -14.49 -14.07 17.66
N ALA A 232 -14.06 -13.15 18.53
CA ALA A 232 -14.74 -12.89 19.80
C ALA A 232 -16.16 -12.33 19.58
N ALA A 233 -16.36 -11.47 18.58
CA ALA A 233 -17.68 -10.96 18.23
C ALA A 233 -18.59 -12.07 17.66
N ALA A 234 -18.06 -12.92 16.79
CA ALA A 234 -18.78 -14.05 16.22
C ALA A 234 -19.16 -15.08 17.29
N GLU A 235 -18.25 -15.40 18.22
CA GLU A 235 -18.50 -16.32 19.34
C GLU A 235 -19.58 -15.78 20.29
N LYS A 236 -19.60 -14.46 20.51
CA LYS A 236 -20.64 -13.78 21.29
C LYS A 236 -21.96 -13.60 20.54
N GLY A 237 -22.04 -13.98 19.27
CA GLY A 237 -23.23 -13.77 18.43
C GLY A 237 -23.55 -12.29 18.17
N GLN A 238 -22.55 -11.41 18.26
CA GLN A 238 -22.76 -10.00 17.95
C GLN A 238 -22.98 -9.82 16.44
N PRO A 239 -23.98 -9.04 16.01
CA PRO A 239 -24.26 -8.86 14.58
C PRO A 239 -23.19 -8.01 13.88
N GLU A 240 -22.47 -7.19 14.64
CA GLU A 240 -21.53 -6.19 14.15
C GLU A 240 -20.29 -6.09 15.05
N CYS A 241 -19.15 -5.74 14.46
CA CYS A 241 -17.87 -5.54 15.15
C CYS A 241 -17.16 -4.32 14.54
N GLU A 242 -16.55 -3.49 15.38
CA GLU A 242 -15.75 -2.35 14.93
C GLU A 242 -14.27 -2.69 15.01
N ILE A 243 -13.52 -2.40 13.94
CA ILE A 243 -12.07 -2.61 13.87
C ILE A 243 -11.38 -1.33 13.41
N PHE A 244 -10.13 -1.14 13.84
CA PHE A 244 -9.28 -0.04 13.39
C PHE A 244 -8.14 -0.60 12.54
N ALA A 245 -8.15 -0.31 11.24
CA ALA A 245 -7.16 -0.82 10.29
C ALA A 245 -6.69 0.30 9.36
N GLN A 246 -5.38 0.37 9.09
CA GLN A 246 -4.78 1.36 8.19
C GLN A 246 -5.14 2.83 8.55
N GLY A 247 -5.32 3.13 9.83
CA GLY A 247 -5.66 4.48 10.30
C GLY A 247 -7.14 4.86 10.14
N GLN A 248 -8.01 3.93 9.75
CA GLN A 248 -9.45 4.15 9.59
C GLN A 248 -10.25 3.15 10.44
N TYR A 249 -11.39 3.62 10.94
CA TYR A 249 -12.38 2.76 11.61
C TYR A 249 -13.28 2.11 10.57
N TYR A 250 -13.55 0.83 10.73
CA TYR A 250 -14.48 0.08 9.90
C TYR A 250 -15.50 -0.65 10.75
N LYS A 251 -16.74 -0.69 10.27
CA LYS A 251 -17.83 -1.46 10.87
C LYS A 251 -18.04 -2.72 10.06
N ILE A 252 -17.84 -3.89 10.66
CA ILE A 252 -18.01 -5.19 10.00
C ILE A 252 -19.33 -5.79 10.44
N SER A 253 -20.25 -5.97 9.50
CA SER A 253 -21.49 -6.73 9.72
C SER A 253 -21.22 -8.21 9.51
N LEU A 254 -21.21 -8.98 10.60
CA LEU A 254 -21.00 -10.43 10.58
C LEU A 254 -22.20 -11.18 9.98
N LYS A 255 -23.40 -10.61 10.07
CA LYS A 255 -24.61 -11.18 9.45
C LYS A 255 -24.59 -11.08 7.93
N ARG A 256 -24.21 -9.90 7.40
CA ARG A 256 -24.12 -9.65 5.95
C ARG A 256 -22.79 -10.12 5.36
N MET A 257 -21.78 -10.34 6.20
CA MET A 257 -20.39 -10.59 5.81
C MET A 257 -19.84 -9.44 4.95
N VAL A 258 -19.98 -8.20 5.46
CA VAL A 258 -19.58 -6.97 4.77
C VAL A 258 -18.86 -6.03 5.74
N GLN A 259 -17.74 -5.44 5.29
CA GLN A 259 -17.05 -4.33 5.92
C GLN A 259 -17.60 -3.01 5.35
N ILE A 260 -17.98 -2.09 6.22
CA ILE A 260 -18.52 -0.77 5.86
C ILE A 260 -17.55 0.28 6.39
N ASN A 261 -17.12 1.19 5.52
CA ASN A 261 -16.43 2.39 5.96
C ASN A 261 -17.46 3.45 6.38
N PRO A 262 -17.57 3.81 7.67
CA PRO A 262 -18.58 4.75 8.15
C PRO A 262 -18.43 6.16 7.58
N SER A 263 -17.23 6.57 7.15
CA SER A 263 -17.04 7.91 6.57
C SER A 263 -17.50 7.99 5.12
N THR A 264 -17.30 6.94 4.33
CA THR A 264 -17.62 6.94 2.89
C THR A 264 -18.86 6.14 2.51
N GLY A 265 -19.39 5.31 3.41
CA GLY A 265 -20.46 4.35 3.13
C GLY A 265 -20.04 3.18 2.24
N ASN A 266 -18.77 3.11 1.82
CA ASN A 266 -18.29 2.07 0.92
C ASN A 266 -18.29 0.70 1.61
N GLU A 267 -18.86 -0.28 0.91
CA GLU A 267 -18.98 -1.66 1.37
C GLU A 267 -17.95 -2.58 0.69
N ARG A 268 -17.36 -3.50 1.45
CA ARG A 268 -16.44 -4.55 0.95
C ARG A 268 -16.84 -5.92 1.49
N SER A 269 -16.85 -6.93 0.64
CA SER A 269 -17.20 -8.29 1.06
C SER A 269 -16.16 -8.86 2.02
N VAL A 270 -16.63 -9.56 3.04
CA VAL A 270 -15.81 -10.31 4.02
C VAL A 270 -16.11 -11.79 3.87
N ARG A 271 -15.12 -12.66 4.11
CA ARG A 271 -15.31 -14.12 4.16
C ARG A 271 -14.45 -14.75 5.24
N LEU A 272 -14.83 -15.93 5.72
CA LEU A 272 -13.97 -16.76 6.55
C LEU A 272 -13.25 -17.77 5.66
N GLN A 273 -11.92 -17.67 5.53
CA GLN A 273 -11.11 -18.63 4.79
C GLN A 273 -10.79 -19.83 5.68
N GLY A 274 -10.84 -21.04 5.11
CA GLY A 274 -10.43 -22.28 5.79
C GLY A 274 -11.55 -22.97 6.56
N GLU A 275 -12.71 -22.32 6.72
CA GLU A 275 -13.92 -23.06 7.04
C GLU A 275 -14.36 -23.73 5.75
N ALA A 276 -14.28 -25.07 5.69
CA ALA A 276 -14.90 -25.84 4.62
C ALA A 276 -16.31 -25.26 4.45
N PRO A 277 -16.75 -24.92 3.22
CA PRO A 277 -18.02 -24.26 3.01
C PRO A 277 -19.04 -25.01 3.83
N ARG A 278 -19.54 -24.39 4.90
CA ARG A 278 -20.65 -24.95 5.66
C ARG A 278 -21.70 -25.08 4.60
N THR A 279 -21.95 -26.30 4.13
CA THR A 279 -23.05 -26.57 3.20
C THR A 279 -24.21 -25.86 3.85
N PRO A 280 -24.76 -24.80 3.23
CA PRO A 280 -25.83 -24.02 3.83
C PRO A 280 -26.79 -25.07 4.33
N GLU A 281 -27.03 -25.08 5.65
CA GLU A 281 -27.85 -26.09 6.27
C GLU A 281 -29.18 -25.94 5.54
N MET A 282 -29.41 -26.74 4.50
CA MET A 282 -30.55 -26.57 3.63
C MET A 282 -31.71 -26.69 4.59
N PRO A 283 -32.57 -25.67 4.72
CA PRO A 283 -33.62 -25.66 5.73
C PRO A 283 -34.29 -26.99 5.58
N LYS A 284 -34.14 -27.88 6.60
CA LYS A 284 -34.35 -29.32 6.43
C LYS A 284 -35.64 -29.49 5.65
N LEU A 285 -35.53 -29.74 4.35
CA LEU A 285 -36.68 -29.71 3.47
C LEU A 285 -37.54 -30.81 4.04
N ASN A 286 -38.69 -30.44 4.59
CA ASN A 286 -39.55 -31.41 5.21
C ASN A 286 -40.13 -32.22 4.06
N PHE A 287 -39.40 -33.26 3.65
CA PHE A 287 -39.73 -34.09 2.50
C PHE A 287 -41.15 -34.64 2.62
N LYS A 288 -41.64 -34.85 3.85
CA LYS A 288 -43.05 -35.23 4.06
C LYS A 288 -44.02 -34.13 3.60
N ARG A 289 -43.72 -32.86 3.89
CA ARG A 289 -44.54 -31.72 3.43
C ARG A 289 -44.49 -31.56 1.91
N LEU A 290 -43.29 -31.61 1.32
CA LEU A 290 -43.13 -31.55 -0.14
C LEU A 290 -43.85 -32.70 -0.86
N MET A 291 -43.80 -33.92 -0.32
CA MET A 291 -44.51 -35.06 -0.90
C MET A 291 -46.03 -34.93 -0.77
N VAL A 292 -46.54 -34.25 0.25
CA VAL A 292 -47.98 -33.95 0.38
C VAL A 292 -48.40 -32.90 -0.64
N GLU A 293 -47.64 -31.81 -0.78
CA GLU A 293 -47.90 -30.75 -1.76
C GLU A 293 -47.82 -31.28 -3.20
N PHE A 294 -46.85 -32.18 -3.49
CA PHE A 294 -46.71 -32.81 -4.80
C PHE A 294 -47.90 -33.73 -5.15
N LYS A 295 -48.36 -34.55 -4.20
CA LYS A 295 -49.55 -35.40 -4.40
C LYS A 295 -50.82 -34.59 -4.57
N GLN A 296 -50.96 -33.46 -3.88
CA GLN A 296 -52.07 -32.54 -4.09
C GLN A 296 -52.04 -31.94 -5.49
N LEU A 297 -50.86 -31.57 -5.99
CA LEU A 297 -50.69 -31.08 -7.35
C LEU A 297 -51.08 -32.15 -8.40
N GLU A 298 -50.61 -33.39 -8.24
CA GLU A 298 -50.98 -34.51 -9.12
C GLU A 298 -52.49 -34.76 -9.13
N ALA A 299 -53.14 -34.70 -7.96
CA ALA A 299 -54.58 -34.86 -7.85
C ALA A 299 -55.35 -33.71 -8.53
N CYS A 300 -54.91 -32.46 -8.40
CA CYS A 300 -55.52 -31.31 -9.08
C CYS A 300 -55.40 -31.42 -10.61
N ILE A 301 -54.22 -31.83 -11.11
CA ILE A 301 -53.99 -32.06 -12.54
C ILE A 301 -54.89 -33.17 -13.06
N ALA A 302 -55.01 -34.29 -12.34
CA ALA A 302 -55.89 -35.40 -12.72
C ALA A 302 -57.38 -35.02 -12.73
N ALA A 303 -57.78 -34.07 -11.87
CA ALA A 303 -59.15 -33.57 -11.81
C ALA A 303 -59.48 -32.48 -12.85
N GLY A 304 -58.50 -32.05 -13.67
CA GLY A 304 -58.68 -30.96 -14.63
C GLY A 304 -58.92 -29.60 -13.97
N GLN A 305 -58.61 -29.45 -12.68
CA GLN A 305 -58.63 -28.16 -12.00
C GLN A 305 -57.27 -27.48 -12.22
N GLU A 306 -57.28 -26.26 -12.77
CA GLU A 306 -56.08 -25.45 -12.77
C GLU A 306 -55.66 -25.18 -11.32
N PRO A 307 -54.42 -25.52 -10.94
CA PRO A 307 -53.94 -25.25 -9.61
C PRO A 307 -53.94 -23.73 -9.42
N SER A 308 -54.82 -23.22 -8.55
CA SER A 308 -54.80 -21.83 -8.15
C SER A 308 -53.56 -21.61 -7.29
N PHE A 309 -52.42 -21.35 -7.94
CA PHE A 309 -51.29 -20.74 -7.27
C PHE A 309 -51.78 -19.37 -6.81
N HIS A 310 -52.17 -19.27 -5.55
CA HIS A 310 -52.27 -17.97 -4.91
C HIS A 310 -50.92 -17.31 -5.14
N ARG A 311 -50.91 -16.30 -6.01
CA ARG A 311 -49.78 -15.38 -6.15
C ARG A 311 -49.39 -15.03 -4.72
N CYS A 312 -48.21 -15.45 -4.30
CA CYS A 312 -47.58 -14.87 -3.13
C CYS A 312 -47.44 -13.38 -3.47
N GLU A 313 -48.42 -12.58 -3.04
CA GLU A 313 -48.25 -11.15 -3.07
C GLU A 313 -46.99 -10.85 -2.25
N PRO A 314 -46.07 -10.03 -2.77
CA PRO A 314 -44.89 -9.66 -2.03
C PRO A 314 -45.36 -9.07 -0.71
N VAL A 315 -44.92 -9.68 0.39
CA VAL A 315 -45.11 -9.11 1.72
C VAL A 315 -44.32 -7.81 1.70
N GLU A 316 -45.00 -6.68 1.51
CA GLU A 316 -44.42 -5.37 1.71
C GLU A 316 -44.08 -5.26 3.20
N ASP A 317 -42.80 -5.45 3.52
CA ASP A 317 -42.26 -5.22 4.84
C ASP A 317 -42.47 -3.74 5.20
N ASN A 318 -43.50 -3.50 6.03
CA ASN A 318 -43.74 -2.24 6.71
C ASN A 318 -42.57 -1.97 7.67
N LEU A 319 -41.57 -1.24 7.19
CA LEU A 319 -40.56 -0.58 8.01
C LEU A 319 -41.13 0.74 8.53
N MET A 320 -41.64 0.71 9.76
CA MET A 320 -41.76 1.88 10.63
C MET A 320 -40.51 2.01 11.51
#